data_AF-A0A9X7T808-F1
#
_entry.id   AF-A0A9X7T808-F1
#
_cell.length_a   1.000
_cell.length_b   1.000
_cell.length_c   1.000
_cell.angle_alpha   90.00
_cell.angle_beta   90.00
_cell.angle_gamma   90.00
#
_symmetry.space_group_name_H-M   'P 1'
#
loop_
_entity.id
_entity.type
_entity.pdbx_description
1 polymer ?
#
loop_
_entity_poly.entity_id
_entity_poly.type
_entity_poly.pdbx_seq_one_letter_code
_entity_poly.pdbx_strand_id
1 'polypeptide(L)'
;MKIGLVRHYKVKQDYPKGAFICGRDVNAWFQTYDLADIEAGRTDLKEIEWSRCYSSSLSLAVKTAELIFQGPITQMAELKEIAPPALPARLRLPLLLWAILIRRGFNGPKFKIASNGALYLFERQQPES
;
A
#
# COMPACT_ATOMS: atom_id res chain seq x y z
N MET A 1 21.56 9.18 10.49
CA MET A 1 20.97 8.09 9.68
C MET A 1 19.65 8.59 9.12
N LYS A 2 19.40 8.36 7.83
CA LYS A 2 18.15 8.73 7.15
C LYS A 2 17.40 7.48 6.72
N ILE A 3 16.08 7.49 6.83
CA ILE A 3 15.19 6.43 6.36
C ILE A 3 14.13 7.09 5.49
N GLY A 4 13.91 6.54 4.29
CA GLY A 4 12.84 6.95 3.39
C GLY A 4 11.75 5.89 3.37
N LEU A 5 10.49 6.29 3.59
CA LEU A 5 9.33 5.41 3.40
C LEU A 5 8.55 5.89 2.19
N VAL A 6 8.22 4.98 1.28
CA VAL A 6 7.40 5.25 0.09
C VAL A 6 6.29 4.21 0.04
N ARG A 7 5.05 4.67 -0.12
CA ARG A 7 3.92 3.77 -0.43
C ARG A 7 3.93 3.46 -1.92
N HIS A 8 3.58 2.22 -2.28
CA HIS A 8 3.44 1.78 -3.68
C HIS A 8 2.62 2.78 -4.54
N TYR A 9 2.86 2.84 -5.85
CA TYR A 9 2.06 3.69 -6.74
C TYR A 9 0.61 3.24 -6.83
N LYS A 10 -0.27 4.14 -7.28
CA LYS A 10 -1.70 3.85 -7.43
C LYS A 10 -1.90 2.65 -8.37
N VAL A 11 -2.85 1.78 -8.04
CA VAL A 11 -3.11 0.56 -8.81
C VAL A 11 -4.13 0.86 -9.92
N LYS A 12 -3.92 0.29 -11.11
CA LYS A 12 -4.82 0.37 -12.28
C LYS A 12 -6.03 -0.56 -12.10
N GLN A 13 -6.81 -0.34 -11.06
CA GLN A 13 -8.02 -1.10 -10.80
C GLN A 13 -9.13 -0.18 -10.29
N ASP A 14 -10.25 -0.19 -11.02
CA ASP A 14 -11.44 0.54 -10.61
C ASP A 14 -12.11 -0.13 -9.40
N TYR A 15 -12.90 0.65 -8.66
CA TYR A 15 -13.77 0.12 -7.63
C TYR A 15 -14.85 -0.81 -8.21
N PRO A 16 -15.34 -1.79 -7.42
CA PRO A 16 -16.43 -2.65 -7.86
C PRO A 16 -17.67 -1.81 -8.16
N LYS A 17 -18.34 -2.09 -9.29
CA LYS A 17 -19.46 -1.30 -9.82
C LYS A 17 -20.81 -1.81 -9.28
N GLY A 18 -21.76 -0.91 -9.11
CA GLY A 18 -23.14 -1.22 -8.70
C GLY A 18 -23.56 -0.58 -7.38
N ALA A 19 -24.87 -0.39 -7.19
CA ALA A 19 -25.43 0.25 -5.99
C ALA A 19 -25.33 -0.63 -4.73
N PHE A 20 -25.42 -1.96 -4.89
CA PHE A 20 -25.32 -2.94 -3.81
C PHE A 20 -24.38 -4.07 -4.22
N ILE A 21 -23.21 -4.10 -3.61
CA ILE A 21 -22.11 -4.99 -3.96
C ILE A 21 -22.12 -6.15 -2.97
N CYS A 22 -22.01 -7.38 -3.49
CA CYS A 22 -21.99 -8.57 -2.67
C CYS A 22 -20.61 -8.74 -2.01
N GLY A 23 -20.55 -9.20 -0.76
CA GLY A 23 -19.28 -9.38 -0.05
C GLY A 23 -18.31 -10.31 -0.78
N ARG A 24 -18.82 -11.30 -1.53
CA ARG A 24 -17.99 -12.13 -2.42
C ARG A 24 -17.28 -11.33 -3.51
N ASP A 25 -17.93 -10.31 -4.08
CA ASP A 25 -17.38 -9.48 -5.15
C ASP A 25 -16.33 -8.52 -4.58
N VAL A 26 -16.56 -8.02 -3.35
CA VAL A 26 -15.58 -7.20 -2.62
C VAL A 26 -14.33 -8.04 -2.27
N ASN A 27 -14.51 -9.28 -1.80
CA ASN A 27 -13.38 -10.18 -1.52
C ASN A 27 -12.58 -10.50 -2.80
N ALA A 28 -13.26 -10.79 -3.91
CA ALA A 28 -12.59 -11.03 -5.20
C ALA A 28 -11.89 -9.78 -5.73
N TRP A 29 -12.48 -8.60 -5.51
CA TRP A 29 -11.85 -7.32 -5.85
C TRP A 29 -10.53 -7.10 -5.09
N PHE A 30 -10.45 -7.45 -3.80
CA PHE A 30 -9.18 -7.39 -3.06
C PHE A 30 -8.11 -8.32 -3.63
N GLN A 31 -8.47 -9.56 -3.98
CA GLN A 31 -7.52 -10.52 -4.53
C GLN A 31 -6.96 -10.07 -5.89
N THR A 32 -7.81 -9.46 -6.72
CA THR A 32 -7.40 -8.92 -8.02
C THR A 32 -6.55 -7.65 -7.88
N TYR A 33 -6.82 -6.83 -6.86
CA TYR A 33 -6.07 -5.60 -6.58
C TYR A 33 -4.59 -5.86 -6.31
N ASP A 34 -4.26 -6.89 -5.51
CA ASP A 34 -2.86 -7.26 -5.22
C ASP A 34 -2.08 -7.75 -6.45
N LEU A 35 -2.80 -8.20 -7.48
CA LEU A 35 -2.25 -8.71 -8.75
C LEU A 35 -2.27 -7.68 -9.88
N ALA A 36 -3.00 -6.58 -9.70
CA ALA A 36 -3.15 -5.57 -10.72
C ALA A 36 -1.84 -4.80 -10.96
N ASP A 37 -1.79 -4.08 -12.08
CA ASP A 37 -0.61 -3.28 -12.43
C ASP A 37 -0.66 -1.89 -11.79
N ILE A 38 0.49 -1.21 -11.67
CA ILE A 38 0.56 0.15 -11.12
C ILE A 38 0.49 1.22 -12.22
N GLU A 39 -0.11 2.36 -11.89
CA GLU A 39 0.03 3.62 -12.61
C GLU A 39 1.43 4.16 -12.33
N ALA A 40 2.32 4.08 -13.33
CA ALA A 40 3.68 4.60 -13.19
C ALA A 40 3.62 6.10 -12.82
N GLY A 41 4.30 6.44 -11.73
CA GLY A 41 4.40 7.80 -11.24
C GLY A 41 5.86 8.27 -11.18
N ARG A 42 6.05 9.44 -10.58
CA ARG A 42 7.38 9.95 -10.22
C ARG A 42 7.45 10.13 -8.73
N THR A 43 8.55 9.72 -8.13
CA THR A 43 8.87 9.98 -6.73
C THR A 43 10.07 10.91 -6.66
N ASP A 44 9.91 12.03 -5.95
CA ASP A 44 11.02 12.91 -5.62
C ASP A 44 11.83 12.29 -4.46
N LEU A 45 13.03 11.80 -4.76
CA LEU A 45 13.95 11.18 -3.80
C LEU A 45 14.85 12.19 -3.07
N LYS A 46 14.56 13.49 -3.19
CA LYS A 46 15.28 14.59 -2.51
C LYS A 46 16.78 14.64 -2.81
N GLU A 47 17.18 14.13 -3.97
CA GLU A 47 18.60 14.06 -4.40
C GLU A 47 19.51 13.37 -3.37
N ILE A 48 18.93 12.52 -2.50
CA ILE A 48 19.68 11.73 -1.53
C ILE A 48 20.20 10.47 -2.24
N GLU A 49 21.48 10.18 -2.08
CA GLU A 49 22.06 8.89 -2.50
C GLU A 49 21.59 7.78 -1.55
N TRP A 50 20.55 7.05 -1.97
CA TRP A 50 20.06 5.89 -1.26
C TRP A 50 20.96 4.69 -1.51
N SER A 51 21.45 4.05 -0.45
CA SER A 51 22.37 2.91 -0.57
C SER A 51 21.69 1.55 -0.59
N ARG A 52 20.47 1.45 -0.03
CA ARG A 52 19.72 0.19 0.11
C ARG A 52 18.23 0.45 -0.09
N CYS A 53 17.55 -0.49 -0.74
CA CYS A 53 16.11 -0.50 -0.90
C CYS A 53 15.53 -1.82 -0.39
N TYR A 54 14.46 -1.72 0.39
CA TYR A 54 13.71 -2.86 0.90
C TYR A 54 12.27 -2.73 0.42
N SER A 55 11.68 -3.82 -0.05
CA SER A 55 10.30 -3.84 -0.53
C SER A 55 9.57 -5.09 -0.05
N SER A 56 8.25 -5.05 -0.01
CA SER A 56 7.47 -6.28 0.21
C SER A 56 7.54 -7.15 -1.04
N SER A 57 7.28 -8.45 -0.90
CA SER A 57 7.22 -9.37 -2.06
C SER A 57 5.92 -9.26 -2.87
N LEU A 58 5.09 -8.24 -2.63
CA LEU A 58 3.92 -7.96 -3.47
C LEU A 58 4.35 -7.27 -4.77
N SER A 59 3.75 -7.69 -5.88
CA SER A 59 4.12 -7.22 -7.23
C SER A 59 4.11 -5.68 -7.36
N LEU A 60 3.11 -5.04 -6.77
CA LEU A 60 2.92 -3.58 -6.75
C LEU A 60 4.08 -2.85 -6.06
N ALA A 61 4.55 -3.40 -4.94
CA ALA A 61 5.61 -2.82 -4.13
C ALA A 61 6.97 -3.01 -4.80
N VAL A 62 7.23 -4.19 -5.38
CA VAL A 62 8.46 -4.48 -6.13
C VAL A 62 8.55 -3.56 -7.36
N LYS A 63 7.50 -3.49 -8.18
CA LYS A 63 7.47 -2.61 -9.36
C LYS A 63 7.67 -1.15 -8.99
N THR A 64 7.07 -0.68 -7.89
CA THR A 64 7.29 0.70 -7.43
C THR A 64 8.75 0.90 -7.04
N ALA A 65 9.35 -0.04 -6.31
CA ALA A 65 10.76 0.03 -5.91
C ALA A 65 11.69 0.04 -7.13
N GLU A 66 11.43 -0.79 -8.15
CA GLU A 66 12.20 -0.84 -9.40
C GLU A 66 12.11 0.48 -10.19
N LEU A 67 10.96 1.17 -10.14
CA LEU A 67 10.80 2.47 -10.81
C LEU A 67 11.54 3.62 -10.12
N ILE A 68 11.70 3.56 -8.79
CA ILE A 68 12.31 4.65 -8.01
C ILE A 68 13.78 4.41 -7.68
N PHE A 69 14.22 3.15 -7.60
CA PHE A 69 15.55 2.77 -7.14
C PHE A 69 16.27 1.92 -8.19
N GLN A 70 17.47 2.37 -8.59
CA GLN A 70 18.25 1.73 -9.66
C GLN A 70 19.19 0.61 -9.17
N GLY A 71 19.23 0.33 -7.87
CA GLY A 71 20.10 -0.68 -7.26
C GLY A 71 19.36 -1.98 -6.91
N PRO A 72 20.04 -2.92 -6.22
CA PRO A 72 19.42 -4.17 -5.77
C PRO A 72 18.33 -3.92 -4.73
N ILE A 73 17.17 -4.55 -4.92
CA ILE A 73 16.03 -4.46 -4.01
C ILE A 73 15.95 -5.74 -3.17
N THR A 74 16.05 -5.60 -1.86
CA THR A 74 15.87 -6.73 -0.94
C THR A 74 14.39 -6.90 -0.63
N GLN A 75 13.79 -8.00 -1.08
CA GLN A 75 12.40 -8.32 -0.80
C GLN A 75 12.25 -8.98 0.58
N MET A 76 11.25 -8.55 1.35
CA MET A 76 10.97 -9.04 2.70
C MET A 76 9.48 -9.34 2.84
N ALA A 77 9.12 -10.56 3.25
CA ALA A 77 7.72 -10.96 3.40
C ALA A 77 7.03 -10.26 4.57
N GLU A 78 7.80 -9.82 5.56
CA GLU A 78 7.40 -9.11 6.76
C GLU A 78 6.86 -7.70 6.46
N LEU A 79 7.19 -7.14 5.28
CA LEU A 79 6.71 -5.83 4.82
C LEU A 79 5.36 -5.89 4.10
N LYS A 80 4.72 -7.06 4.02
CA LYS A 80 3.39 -7.20 3.40
C LYS A 80 2.34 -6.46 4.21
N GLU A 81 1.40 -5.82 3.49
CA GLU A 81 0.25 -5.19 4.12
C GLU A 81 -0.64 -6.25 4.80
N ILE A 82 -1.33 -5.84 5.87
CA ILE A 82 -2.27 -6.71 6.57
C ILE A 82 -3.46 -6.96 5.63
N ALA A 83 -3.76 -8.23 5.38
CA ALA A 83 -4.88 -8.62 4.54
C ALA A 83 -6.21 -8.06 5.10
N PRO A 84 -7.14 -7.60 4.24
CA PRO A 84 -8.46 -7.16 4.66
C PRO A 84 -9.19 -8.28 5.44
N PRO A 85 -10.03 -7.93 6.43
CA PRO A 85 -10.84 -8.93 7.11
C PRO A 85 -11.75 -9.63 6.10
N ALA A 86 -11.95 -10.94 6.26
CA ALA A 86 -12.84 -11.69 5.40
C ALA A 86 -14.29 -11.15 5.52
N LEU A 87 -14.85 -10.68 4.42
CA LEU A 87 -16.20 -10.12 4.40
C LEU A 87 -17.25 -11.23 4.22
N PRO A 88 -18.45 -11.11 4.83
CA PRO A 88 -19.52 -12.09 4.65
C PRO A 88 -19.94 -12.21 3.18
N ALA A 89 -19.78 -13.39 2.59
CA ALA A 89 -19.89 -13.57 1.14
C ALA A 89 -21.27 -13.23 0.54
N ARG A 90 -22.36 -13.37 1.32
CA ARG A 90 -23.75 -13.17 0.86
C ARG A 90 -24.34 -11.80 1.20
N LEU A 91 -23.68 -11.04 2.08
CA LEU A 91 -24.16 -9.72 2.47
C LEU A 91 -24.01 -8.75 1.29
N ARG A 92 -24.99 -7.88 1.08
CA ARG A 92 -24.99 -6.88 0.01
C ARG A 92 -25.11 -5.49 0.63
N LEU A 93 -24.13 -4.63 0.36
CA LEU A 93 -24.11 -3.26 0.87
C LEU A 93 -23.61 -2.29 -0.21
N PRO A 94 -23.97 -1.00 -0.14
CA PRO A 94 -23.30 0.04 -0.89
C PRO A 94 -21.80 0.10 -0.56
N LEU A 95 -20.98 0.50 -1.53
CA LEU A 95 -19.52 0.57 -1.39
C LEU A 95 -19.06 1.35 -0.15
N LEU A 96 -19.76 2.44 0.19
CA LEU A 96 -19.44 3.26 1.37
C LEU A 96 -19.57 2.49 2.69
N LEU A 97 -20.60 1.64 2.83
CA LEU A 97 -20.75 0.83 4.04
C LEU A 97 -19.66 -0.24 4.12
N TRP A 98 -19.29 -0.86 2.99
CA TRP A 98 -18.13 -1.74 2.95
C TRP A 98 -16.85 -1.05 3.43
N ALA A 99 -16.57 0.16 2.92
CA ALA A 99 -15.40 0.94 3.32
C ALA A 99 -15.38 1.24 4.83
N ILE A 100 -16.54 1.55 5.43
CA ILE A 100 -16.67 1.77 6.87
C ILE A 100 -16.40 0.48 7.66
N LEU A 101 -16.98 -0.66 7.24
CA LEU A 101 -16.77 -1.95 7.89
C LEU A 101 -15.31 -2.39 7.84
N ILE A 102 -14.66 -2.27 6.67
CA ILE A 102 -13.24 -2.58 6.52
C ILE A 102 -12.40 -1.68 7.45
N ARG A 103 -12.67 -0.37 7.46
CA ARG A 103 -11.95 0.58 8.31
C ARG A 103 -12.13 0.29 9.81
N ARG A 104 -13.29 -0.22 10.23
CA ARG A 104 -13.58 -0.56 11.63
C ARG A 104 -13.21 -1.98 12.01
N GLY A 105 -13.04 -2.88 11.05
CA GLY A 105 -12.58 -4.25 11.28
C GLY A 105 -11.12 -4.34 11.72
N PHE A 106 -10.36 -3.25 11.57
CA PHE A 106 -9.00 -3.12 12.06
C PHE A 106 -8.94 -2.26 13.32
N ASN A 107 -8.46 -2.83 14.41
CA ASN A 107 -8.07 -2.11 15.62
C ASN A 107 -6.56 -1.89 15.60
N GLY A 108 -6.12 -0.64 15.67
CA GLY A 108 -4.70 -0.28 15.68
C GLY A 108 -4.47 1.23 15.87
N PRO A 109 -3.23 1.65 16.17
CA PRO A 109 -2.90 3.06 16.25
C PRO A 109 -3.24 3.78 14.94
N LYS A 110 -3.77 5.01 15.03
CA LYS A 110 -4.13 5.83 13.87
C LYS A 110 -2.87 6.22 13.10
N PHE A 111 -2.38 5.35 12.22
CA PHE A 111 -1.41 5.73 11.21
C PHE A 111 -2.12 6.62 10.18
N LYS A 112 -1.58 7.82 9.92
CA LYS A 112 -2.07 8.65 8.82
C LYS A 112 -1.82 7.90 7.50
N ILE A 113 -2.78 7.95 6.58
CA ILE A 113 -2.67 7.26 5.29
C ILE A 113 -1.57 7.96 4.48
N ALA A 114 -0.50 7.22 4.14
CA ALA A 114 0.56 7.72 3.26
C ALA A 114 0.05 7.86 1.82
N SER A 115 0.50 8.93 1.15
CA SER A 115 0.21 9.17 -0.26
C SER A 115 1.03 8.23 -1.12
N ASN A 116 0.40 7.66 -2.16
CA ASN A 116 1.07 6.77 -3.10
C ASN A 116 2.23 7.52 -3.78
N GLY A 117 3.41 6.91 -3.83
CA GLY A 117 4.57 7.46 -4.52
C GLY A 117 5.26 8.65 -3.83
N ALA A 118 4.79 9.10 -2.66
CA ALA A 118 5.44 10.17 -1.93
C ALA A 118 6.54 9.63 -1.01
N LEU A 119 7.69 10.32 -0.97
CA LEU A 119 8.78 10.03 -0.04
C LEU A 119 8.53 10.71 1.31
N TYR A 120 8.52 9.90 2.36
CA TYR A 120 8.50 10.35 3.75
C TYR A 120 9.89 10.14 4.36
N LEU A 121 10.60 11.24 4.63
CA LEU A 121 11.97 11.24 5.15
C LEU A 121 11.98 11.29 6.67
N PHE A 122 12.74 10.40 7.29
CA PHE A 122 12.97 10.33 8.73
C PHE A 122 14.48 10.44 9.01
N GLU A 123 14.85 11.28 9.95
CA GLU A 123 16.24 11.48 10.36
C GLU A 123 16.39 11.16 11.84
N ARG A 124 17.44 10.40 12.20
CA ARG A 124 17.76 10.13 13.60
C ARG A 124 18.28 11.41 14.25
N GLN A 125 17.58 11.92 15.26
CA GLN A 125 18.10 12.97 16.14
C GLN A 125 19.36 12.46 16.85
N GLN A 126 20.43 13.25 16.88
CA GLN A 126 21.55 12.95 17.76
C GLN A 126 21.07 13.09 19.21
N PRO A 127 21.48 12.20 20.13
CA PRO A 127 21.29 12.46 21.54
C PRO A 127 22.01 13.77 21.86
N GLU A 128 21.31 14.72 22.50
CA GLU A 128 21.98 15.84 23.17
C GLU A 128 22.94 15.23 24.19
N SER A 129 24.22 15.58 24.05
CA SER A 129 25.34 15.12 24.87
C SER A 129 25.23 15.58 26.31
#